data_AF-A0A1H2LNC9-F1
#
_entry.id   AF-A0A1H2LNC9-F1
#
_cell.length_a   1.000
_cell.length_b   1.000
_cell.length_c   1.000
_cell.angle_alpha   90.00
_cell.angle_beta   90.00
_cell.angle_gamma   90.00
#
_symmetry.space_group_name_H-M   'P 1'
#
loop_
_entity.id
_entity.type
_entity.pdbx_description
1 polymer ?
#
loop_
_entity_poly.entity_id
_entity_poly.type
_entity_poly.pdbx_seq_one_letter_code
_entity_poly.pdbx_strand_id
1 'polypeptide(L)'
;MMKYRATPWLVVSHYVRKSLKKRYSQAESKEIMNNARKAYKNLLGRAEDIGYRSPMSSNLYMVLAFFSFHAGNRSLIKKDEMKKIIDEFYENRLIRRYLGMINLNKPWHFNAFRRGIHRHAEWIEKRRDVYPGNWDFDFNTRHVDGLSYRFTICPIARASVIFGSFQMI
;
A
#
# COMPACT_ATOMS: atom_id res chain seq x y z
N MET A 1 15.08 2.32 -7.86
CA MET A 1 14.75 2.19 -6.42
C MET A 1 13.83 3.32 -6.02
N MET A 2 12.92 3.10 -5.07
CA MET A 2 12.06 4.17 -4.56
C MET A 2 12.84 5.11 -3.61
N LYS A 3 12.61 6.41 -3.73
CA LYS A 3 13.20 7.42 -2.82
C LYS A 3 12.57 7.34 -1.42
N TYR A 4 13.34 7.63 -0.37
CA TYR A 4 12.79 7.67 0.98
C TYR A 4 11.72 8.76 1.13
N ARG A 5 10.58 8.40 1.72
CA ARG A 5 9.53 9.33 2.15
C ARG A 5 9.14 9.08 3.59
N ALA A 6 9.17 10.15 4.39
CA ALA A 6 8.83 10.09 5.80
C ALA A 6 7.32 9.98 6.03
N THR A 7 6.47 10.67 5.26
CA THR A 7 5.02 10.75 5.51
C THR A 7 4.34 9.38 5.64
N PRO A 8 4.51 8.43 4.70
CA PRO A 8 3.87 7.11 4.81
C PRO A 8 4.33 6.35 6.05
N TRP A 9 5.63 6.41 6.35
CA TRP A 9 6.20 5.84 7.57
C TRP A 9 5.62 6.48 8.83
N LEU A 10 5.53 7.79 8.91
CA LEU A 10 5.00 8.51 10.08
C LEU A 10 3.53 8.15 10.35
N VAL A 11 2.72 8.10 9.29
CA VAL A 11 1.31 7.68 9.39
C VAL A 11 1.22 6.24 9.90
N VAL A 12 1.79 5.28 9.17
CA VAL A 12 1.67 3.86 9.53
C VAL A 12 2.25 3.59 10.92
N SER A 13 3.46 4.10 11.21
CA SER A 13 4.13 3.87 12.48
C SER A 13 3.38 4.48 13.68
N HIS A 14 2.64 5.58 13.50
CA HIS A 14 1.78 6.13 14.56
C HIS A 14 0.68 5.14 14.96
N TYR A 15 -0.04 4.59 13.97
CA TYR A 15 -1.14 3.66 14.21
C TYR A 15 -0.66 2.30 14.68
N VAL A 16 0.34 1.73 14.01
CA VAL A 16 0.91 0.43 14.40
C VAL A 16 1.43 0.50 15.85
N ARG A 17 2.11 1.58 16.25
CA ARG A 17 2.56 1.75 17.64
C ARG A 17 1.42 1.64 18.67
N LYS A 18 0.24 2.16 18.37
CA LYS A 18 -0.94 2.02 19.25
C LYS A 18 -1.41 0.57 19.34
N SER A 19 -1.37 -0.17 18.23
CA SER A 19 -1.72 -1.59 18.19
C SER A 19 -0.71 -2.46 18.94
N LEU A 20 0.60 -2.18 18.79
CA LEU A 20 1.69 -2.91 19.45
C LEU A 20 1.60 -2.81 20.98
N LYS A 21 1.29 -1.63 21.52
CA LYS A 21 1.14 -1.41 22.97
C LYS A 21 0.06 -2.27 23.63
N LYS A 22 -0.88 -2.81 22.85
CA LYS A 22 -1.93 -3.72 23.36
C LYS A 22 -1.47 -5.19 23.46
N ARG A 23 -0.34 -5.54 22.83
CA ARG A 23 0.07 -6.92 22.55
C ARG A 23 1.48 -7.27 23.00
N TYR A 24 2.35 -6.27 23.07
CA TYR A 24 3.78 -6.44 23.31
C TYR A 24 4.22 -5.57 24.47
N SER A 25 5.26 -6.00 25.18
CA SER A 25 5.94 -5.18 26.18
C SER A 25 6.49 -3.89 25.55
N GLN A 26 6.85 -2.93 26.40
CA GLN A 26 7.49 -1.69 25.94
C GLN A 26 8.82 -1.96 25.23
N ALA A 27 9.60 -2.93 25.72
CA ALA A 27 10.88 -3.33 25.14
C ALA A 27 10.68 -3.93 23.73
N GLU A 28 9.79 -4.91 23.60
CA GLU A 28 9.46 -5.54 22.31
C GLU A 28 8.87 -4.53 21.33
N SER A 29 7.97 -3.66 21.79
CA SER A 29 7.39 -2.59 20.95
C SER A 29 8.49 -1.67 20.40
N LYS A 30 9.51 -1.32 21.20
CA LYS A 30 10.63 -0.48 20.77
C LYS A 30 11.51 -1.21 19.76
N GLU A 31 11.81 -2.47 20.00
CA GLU A 31 12.56 -3.34 19.09
C GLU A 31 11.84 -3.46 17.74
N ILE A 32 10.55 -3.81 17.75
CA ILE A 32 9.70 -3.95 16.56
C ILE A 32 9.77 -2.69 15.70
N MET A 33 9.60 -1.52 16.32
CA MET A 33 9.60 -0.24 15.61
C MET A 33 10.97 0.08 14.97
N ASN A 34 12.07 -0.25 15.66
CA ASN A 34 13.42 -0.04 15.14
C ASN A 34 13.74 -0.95 13.95
N ASN A 35 13.41 -2.24 14.08
CA ASN A 35 13.59 -3.23 13.04
C ASN A 35 12.71 -2.91 11.81
N ALA A 36 11.45 -2.52 12.03
CA ALA A 36 10.55 -2.10 10.97
C ALA A 36 11.08 -0.88 10.22
N ARG A 37 11.67 0.09 10.91
CA ARG A 37 12.25 1.28 10.24
C ARG A 37 13.41 0.91 9.33
N LYS A 38 14.29 0.00 9.76
CA LYS A 38 15.39 -0.53 8.94
C LYS A 38 14.84 -1.31 7.74
N ALA A 39 13.86 -2.18 7.99
CA ALA A 39 13.18 -2.94 6.95
C ALA A 39 12.53 -2.02 5.92
N TYR A 40 11.81 -0.96 6.33
CA TYR A 40 11.17 -0.02 5.40
C TYR A 40 12.17 0.61 4.43
N LYS A 41 13.34 1.05 4.91
CA LYS A 41 14.40 1.56 4.03
C LYS A 41 14.90 0.49 3.05
N ASN A 42 15.10 -0.74 3.52
CA ASN A 42 15.51 -1.86 2.67
C ASN A 42 14.44 -2.19 1.60
N LEU A 43 13.16 -2.20 2.00
CA LEU A 43 12.03 -2.42 1.11
C LEU A 43 11.97 -1.37 -0.01
N LEU A 44 12.14 -0.09 0.32
CA LEU A 44 12.21 0.99 -0.69
C LEU A 44 13.40 0.84 -1.64
N GLY A 45 14.56 0.41 -1.12
CA GLY A 45 15.75 0.18 -1.92
C GLY A 45 15.59 -0.94 -2.96
N ARG A 46 14.77 -1.95 -2.64
CA ARG A 46 14.50 -3.12 -3.49
C ARG A 46 13.26 -2.98 -4.37
N ALA A 47 12.34 -2.08 -4.03
CA ALA A 47 11.18 -1.79 -4.86
C ALA A 47 11.57 -1.06 -6.14
N GLU A 48 10.95 -1.46 -7.25
CA GLU A 48 11.07 -0.73 -8.53
C GLU A 48 10.59 0.71 -8.36
N ASP A 49 11.26 1.65 -9.05
CA ASP A 49 10.77 3.02 -9.06
C ASP A 49 9.56 3.10 -9.98
N ILE A 50 8.47 3.66 -9.46
CA ILE A 50 7.20 3.86 -10.15
C ILE A 50 6.94 5.35 -10.41
N GLY A 51 7.92 6.21 -10.15
CA GLY A 51 7.80 7.65 -10.33
C GLY A 51 7.05 8.31 -9.18
N TYR A 52 7.66 9.35 -8.62
CA TYR A 52 7.13 10.04 -7.43
C TYR A 52 5.81 10.79 -7.66
N ARG A 53 5.49 11.10 -8.92
CA ARG A 53 4.23 11.71 -9.38
C ARG A 53 3.21 10.68 -9.85
N SER A 54 3.51 9.38 -9.75
CA SER A 54 2.53 8.35 -10.06
C SER A 54 1.33 8.52 -9.13
N PRO A 55 0.09 8.58 -9.68
CA PRO A 55 -1.14 8.68 -8.90
C PRO A 55 -1.28 7.61 -7.81
N MET A 56 -0.69 6.43 -8.00
CA MET A 56 -0.71 5.35 -7.01
C MET A 56 0.58 5.18 -6.21
N SER A 57 1.52 6.12 -6.32
CA SER A 57 2.78 6.07 -5.56
C SER A 57 2.54 5.97 -4.05
N SER A 58 1.58 6.71 -3.51
CA SER A 58 1.18 6.63 -2.09
C SER A 58 0.79 5.22 -1.67
N ASN A 59 0.10 4.47 -2.54
CA ASN A 59 -0.40 3.13 -2.23
C ASN A 59 0.76 2.17 -2.02
N LEU A 60 1.76 2.20 -2.91
CA LEU A 60 2.96 1.38 -2.74
C LEU A 60 3.75 1.79 -1.50
N TYR A 61 3.98 3.09 -1.25
CA TYR A 61 4.66 3.52 -0.03
C TYR A 61 3.96 3.06 1.25
N MET A 62 2.62 3.18 1.32
CA MET A 62 1.84 2.76 2.48
C MET A 62 1.96 1.25 2.71
N VAL A 63 1.84 0.43 1.66
CA VAL A 63 1.96 -1.02 1.78
C VAL A 63 3.38 -1.43 2.18
N LEU A 64 4.42 -0.83 1.61
CA LEU A 64 5.80 -1.11 2.01
C LEU A 64 6.05 -0.71 3.48
N ALA A 65 5.43 0.38 3.95
CA ALA A 65 5.50 0.75 5.36
C ALA A 65 4.83 -0.30 6.27
N PHE A 66 3.67 -0.84 5.90
CA PHE A 66 3.05 -1.96 6.64
C PHE A 66 3.90 -3.24 6.59
N PHE A 67 4.32 -3.66 5.39
CA PHE A 67 5.13 -4.86 5.20
C PHE A 67 6.44 -4.83 5.99
N SER A 68 6.99 -3.63 6.21
CA SER A 68 8.21 -3.46 7.02
C SER A 68 8.09 -4.00 8.44
N PHE A 69 6.90 -3.94 9.05
CA PHE A 69 6.67 -4.42 10.41
C PHE A 69 6.80 -5.93 10.51
N HIS A 70 6.23 -6.67 9.56
CA HIS A 70 6.42 -8.12 9.50
C HIS A 70 7.82 -8.49 9.01
N ALA A 71 8.30 -7.86 7.93
CA ALA A 71 9.58 -8.20 7.31
C ALA A 71 10.77 -8.02 8.25
N GLY A 72 10.75 -6.96 9.07
CA GLY A 72 11.79 -6.73 10.08
C GLY A 72 11.67 -7.58 11.34
N ASN A 73 10.54 -8.26 11.55
CA ASN A 73 10.22 -8.90 12.84
C ASN A 73 9.53 -10.26 12.68
N ARG A 74 9.96 -11.10 11.73
CA ARG A 74 9.27 -12.39 11.44
C ARG A 74 9.20 -13.35 12.63
N SER A 75 10.14 -13.26 13.55
CA SER A 75 10.14 -14.01 14.81
C SER A 75 9.01 -13.56 15.74
N LEU A 76 8.79 -12.24 15.86
CA LEU A 76 7.86 -11.60 16.81
C LEU A 76 6.43 -11.37 16.26
N ILE A 77 6.33 -10.89 15.01
CA ILE A 77 5.04 -10.57 14.36
C ILE A 77 4.75 -11.62 13.31
N LYS A 78 3.85 -12.55 13.64
CA LYS A 78 3.32 -13.53 12.69
C LYS A 78 2.37 -12.86 11.69
N LYS A 79 2.06 -13.54 10.59
CA LYS A 79 1.18 -12.99 9.52
C LYS A 79 -0.22 -12.65 10.05
N ASP A 80 -0.80 -13.49 10.90
CA ASP A 80 -2.12 -13.25 11.49
C ASP A 80 -2.13 -12.05 12.45
N GLU A 81 -1.06 -11.86 13.22
CA GLU A 81 -0.92 -10.65 14.05
C GLU A 81 -0.77 -9.40 13.18
N MET A 82 -0.03 -9.48 12.07
CA MET A 82 0.05 -8.38 11.11
C MET A 82 -1.33 -8.06 10.50
N LYS A 83 -2.12 -9.09 10.18
CA LYS A 83 -3.51 -8.91 9.70
C LYS A 83 -4.34 -8.16 10.74
N LYS A 84 -4.32 -8.57 12.01
CA LYS A 84 -5.03 -7.85 13.09
C LYS A 84 -4.58 -6.39 13.23
N ILE A 85 -3.28 -6.11 13.10
CA ILE A 85 -2.76 -4.74 13.14
C ILE A 85 -3.29 -3.89 11.97
N ILE A 86 -3.37 -4.48 10.77
CA ILE A 86 -3.91 -3.83 9.58
C ILE A 86 -5.42 -3.63 9.71
N ASP A 87 -6.14 -4.62 10.24
CA ASP A 87 -7.58 -4.51 10.49
C ASP A 87 -7.86 -3.38 11.49
N GLU A 88 -7.12 -3.30 12.61
CA GLU A 88 -7.25 -2.18 13.56
C GLU A 88 -6.97 -0.80 12.92
N PHE A 89 -6.06 -0.74 11.94
CA PHE A 89 -5.82 0.49 11.18
C PHE A 89 -7.04 0.87 10.34
N TYR A 90 -7.61 -0.08 9.60
CA TYR A 90 -8.79 0.17 8.76
C TYR A 90 -10.06 0.40 9.58
N GLU A 91 -10.20 -0.22 10.75
CA GLU A 91 -11.31 -0.01 11.67
C GLU A 91 -11.26 1.33 12.40
N ASN A 92 -10.10 2.00 12.40
CA ASN A 92 -9.95 3.30 13.02
C ASN A 92 -10.97 4.31 12.47
N ARG A 93 -11.73 4.95 13.35
CA ARG A 93 -12.81 5.88 12.98
C ARG A 93 -12.38 6.97 11.98
N LEU A 94 -11.17 7.52 12.12
CA LEU A 94 -10.67 8.56 11.23
C LEU A 94 -10.32 7.99 9.85
N ILE A 95 -9.69 6.81 9.81
CA ILE A 95 -9.36 6.11 8.57
C ILE A 95 -10.63 5.69 7.84
N ARG A 96 -11.60 5.09 8.52
CA ARG A 96 -12.91 4.74 7.92
C ARG A 96 -13.62 5.96 7.35
N ARG A 97 -13.64 7.07 8.08
CA ARG A 97 -14.27 8.31 7.59
C ARG A 97 -13.58 8.83 6.35
N TYR A 98 -12.25 8.81 6.32
CA TYR A 98 -11.45 9.23 5.16
C TYR A 98 -11.69 8.33 3.94
N LEU A 99 -11.62 7.01 4.11
CA LEU A 99 -11.84 6.05 3.02
C LEU A 99 -13.29 6.06 2.52
N GLY A 100 -14.25 6.29 3.42
CA GLY A 100 -15.68 6.39 3.11
C GLY A 100 -16.12 7.71 2.48
N MET A 101 -15.20 8.65 2.20
CA MET A 101 -15.56 9.90 1.52
C MET A 101 -16.00 9.67 0.07
N ILE A 102 -15.58 8.57 -0.55
CA ILE A 102 -15.99 8.17 -1.89
C ILE A 102 -17.13 7.16 -1.78
N ASN A 103 -18.29 7.53 -2.30
CA ASN A 103 -19.44 6.63 -2.46
C ASN A 103 -19.64 6.35 -3.96
N LEU A 104 -19.19 5.19 -4.43
CA LEU A 104 -19.27 4.80 -5.84
C LEU A 104 -20.70 4.54 -6.34
N ASN A 105 -21.70 4.49 -5.46
CA ASN A 105 -23.11 4.44 -5.86
C ASN A 105 -23.65 5.83 -6.24
N LYS A 106 -22.89 6.92 -6.02
CA LYS A 106 -23.25 8.25 -6.50
C LYS A 106 -22.64 8.49 -7.89
N PRO A 107 -23.42 8.86 -8.92
CA PRO A 107 -22.91 8.99 -10.29
C PRO A 107 -21.71 9.93 -10.44
N TRP A 108 -21.69 11.05 -9.72
CA TRP A 108 -20.59 12.01 -9.81
C TRP A 108 -19.28 11.48 -9.19
N HIS A 109 -19.37 10.76 -8.06
CA HIS A 109 -18.23 10.08 -7.44
C HIS A 109 -17.71 8.97 -8.34
N PHE A 110 -18.59 8.14 -8.88
CA PHE A 110 -18.24 7.09 -9.81
C PHE A 110 -17.52 7.65 -11.04
N ASN A 111 -18.09 8.70 -11.67
CA ASN A 111 -17.48 9.34 -12.83
C ASN A 111 -16.14 10.03 -12.50
N ALA A 112 -15.97 10.57 -11.28
CA ALA A 112 -14.69 11.10 -10.83
C ALA A 112 -13.64 9.99 -10.65
N PHE A 113 -14.02 8.87 -10.03
CA PHE A 113 -13.17 7.69 -9.86
C PHE A 113 -12.76 7.10 -11.21
N ARG A 114 -13.73 6.86 -12.11
CA ARG A 114 -13.50 6.35 -13.47
C ARG A 114 -12.52 7.22 -14.25
N ARG A 115 -12.74 8.54 -14.27
CA ARG A 115 -11.78 9.50 -14.87
C ARG A 115 -10.42 9.48 -14.19
N GLY A 116 -10.37 9.26 -12.87
CA GLY A 116 -9.11 9.14 -12.13
C GLY A 116 -8.30 7.93 -12.57
N ILE A 117 -8.93 6.76 -12.68
CA ILE A 117 -8.30 5.52 -13.12
C ILE A 117 -7.80 5.62 -14.57
N HIS A 118 -8.60 6.14 -15.51
CA HIS A 118 -8.13 6.31 -16.90
C HIS A 118 -6.98 7.32 -17.01
N ARG A 119 -7.06 8.46 -16.31
CA ARG A 119 -5.93 9.41 -16.24
C ARG A 119 -4.67 8.77 -15.67
N HIS A 120 -4.81 7.83 -14.73
CA HIS A 120 -3.67 7.10 -14.22
C HIS A 120 -3.05 6.19 -15.29
N ALA A 121 -3.88 5.41 -16.00
CA ALA A 121 -3.41 4.55 -17.09
C ALA A 121 -2.69 5.37 -18.18
N GLU A 122 -3.28 6.49 -18.61
CA GLU A 122 -2.64 7.42 -19.56
C GLU A 122 -1.31 7.99 -19.04
N TRP A 123 -1.22 8.29 -17.74
CA TRP A 123 0.00 8.81 -17.14
C TRP A 123 1.14 7.79 -17.19
N ILE A 124 0.83 6.52 -16.96
CA ILE A 124 1.79 5.41 -17.02
C ILE A 124 2.20 5.13 -18.45
N GLU A 125 1.24 5.08 -19.38
CA GLU A 125 1.51 4.74 -20.78
C GLU A 125 2.54 5.67 -21.41
N LYS A 126 2.42 6.97 -21.12
CA LYS A 126 3.37 8.00 -21.56
C LYS A 126 4.77 7.91 -20.91
N ARG A 127 5.00 6.98 -19.98
CA ARG A 127 6.22 6.87 -19.15
C ARG A 127 6.65 5.42 -18.94
N ARG A 128 6.16 4.50 -19.77
CA ARG A 128 6.38 3.06 -19.61
C ARG A 128 7.84 2.66 -19.86
N ASP A 129 8.52 3.41 -20.71
CA ASP A 129 9.96 3.35 -20.96
C ASP A 129 10.78 3.71 -19.71
N VAL A 130 10.35 4.72 -18.95
CA VAL A 130 11.05 5.18 -17.73
C VAL A 130 10.66 4.36 -16.50
N TYR A 131 9.41 3.92 -16.40
CA TYR A 131 8.87 3.17 -15.26
C TYR A 131 8.19 1.86 -15.70
N PRO A 132 8.93 0.88 -16.23
CA PRO A 132 8.36 -0.37 -16.75
C PRO A 132 7.69 -1.23 -15.67
N GLY A 133 8.03 -0.98 -14.40
CA GLY A 133 7.46 -1.65 -13.23
C GLY A 133 6.18 -1.05 -12.68
N ASN A 134 5.66 0.05 -13.26
CA ASN A 134 4.44 0.70 -12.76
C ASN A 134 3.21 -0.20 -12.89
N TRP A 135 2.11 0.22 -12.26
CA TRP A 135 0.83 -0.44 -12.51
C TRP A 135 0.49 -0.42 -13.99
N ASP A 136 -0.20 -1.44 -14.44
CA ASP A 136 -0.71 -1.49 -15.80
C ASP A 136 -2.13 -2.04 -15.79
N PHE A 137 -2.94 -1.55 -16.73
CA PHE A 137 -4.38 -1.71 -16.71
C PHE A 137 -4.85 -2.29 -18.03
N ASP A 138 -5.61 -3.37 -17.95
CA ASP A 138 -6.41 -3.88 -19.05
C ASP A 138 -7.89 -3.64 -18.73
N PHE A 139 -8.47 -2.65 -19.43
CA PHE A 139 -9.86 -2.23 -19.25
C PHE A 139 -10.81 -3.11 -20.04
N ASN A 140 -11.85 -3.59 -19.37
CA ASN A 140 -12.87 -4.43 -19.97
C ASN A 140 -14.21 -3.69 -20.03
N THR A 141 -14.92 -3.80 -21.16
CA THR A 141 -16.24 -3.22 -21.39
C THR A 141 -17.40 -4.13 -20.98
N ARG A 142 -17.13 -5.31 -20.39
CA ARG A 142 -18.14 -6.30 -19.97
C ARG A 142 -19.20 -5.79 -18.98
N HIS A 143 -18.99 -4.65 -18.32
CA HIS A 143 -19.95 -4.07 -17.39
C HIS A 143 -20.47 -2.75 -17.96
N VAL A 144 -21.77 -2.68 -18.23
CA VAL A 144 -22.43 -1.55 -18.93
C VAL A 144 -22.60 -0.34 -18.01
N ASP A 145 -22.85 -0.58 -16.74
CA ASP A 145 -23.10 0.41 -15.68
C ASP A 145 -21.92 0.59 -14.71
N GLY A 146 -20.86 -0.18 -14.88
CA GLY A 146 -19.71 -0.26 -13.98
C GLY A 146 -18.37 0.09 -14.62
N LEU A 147 -17.31 -0.06 -13.84
CA LEU A 147 -15.93 0.00 -14.33
C LEU A 147 -15.27 -1.33 -14.04
N SER A 148 -14.75 -1.98 -15.08
CA SER A 148 -14.04 -3.26 -14.96
C SER A 148 -12.67 -3.15 -15.58
N TYR A 149 -11.65 -3.59 -14.83
CA TYR A 149 -10.28 -3.67 -15.30
C TYR A 149 -9.53 -4.72 -14.48
N ARG A 150 -8.46 -5.25 -15.06
CA ARG A 150 -7.47 -6.05 -14.35
C ARG A 150 -6.13 -5.37 -14.36
N PHE A 151 -5.37 -5.54 -13.28
CA PHE A 151 -3.97 -5.15 -13.29
C PHE A 151 -3.13 -6.18 -14.05
N THR A 152 -2.48 -5.76 -15.12
CA THR A 152 -1.50 -6.60 -15.85
C THR A 152 -0.12 -6.50 -15.20
N ILE A 153 0.17 -5.39 -14.51
CA ILE A 153 1.32 -5.22 -13.63
C ILE A 153 0.85 -4.64 -12.30
N CYS A 154 1.34 -5.20 -11.20
CA CYS A 154 1.11 -4.69 -9.85
C CYS A 154 2.44 -4.60 -9.07
N PRO A 155 2.98 -3.38 -8.86
CA PRO A 155 4.18 -3.16 -8.04
C PRO A 155 4.09 -3.75 -6.63
N ILE A 156 2.88 -3.79 -6.05
CA ILE A 156 2.68 -4.37 -4.71
C ILE A 156 2.85 -5.89 -4.75
N ALA A 157 2.31 -6.56 -5.77
CA ALA A 157 2.49 -8.00 -5.95
C ALA A 157 3.95 -8.35 -6.24
N ARG A 158 4.65 -7.57 -7.06
CA ARG A 158 6.10 -7.74 -7.27
C ARG A 158 6.88 -7.57 -5.97
N ALA A 159 6.55 -6.52 -5.21
CA ALA A 159 7.16 -6.32 -3.89
C ALA A 159 6.89 -7.52 -2.98
N SER A 160 5.67 -8.08 -2.92
CA SER A 160 5.39 -9.19 -2.01
C SER A 160 6.17 -10.47 -2.31
N VAL A 161 6.49 -10.75 -3.59
CA VAL A 161 7.35 -11.87 -4.00
C VAL A 161 8.78 -11.71 -3.49
N ILE A 162 9.34 -10.49 -3.60
CA ILE A 162 10.71 -10.16 -3.16
C ILE A 162 10.91 -10.45 -1.66
N PHE A 163 9.82 -10.53 -0.88
CA PHE A 163 9.88 -10.62 0.58
C PHE A 163 9.15 -11.86 1.15
N GLY A 164 9.09 -12.98 0.43
CA GLY A 164 8.73 -14.27 1.04
C GLY A 164 7.25 -14.38 1.46
N SER A 165 6.36 -14.10 0.52
CA SER A 165 4.95 -14.53 0.53
C SER A 165 4.07 -13.87 1.59
N PHE A 166 3.88 -12.55 1.50
CA PHE A 166 2.52 -12.03 1.67
C PHE A 166 1.77 -12.41 0.40
N GLN A 167 1.11 -13.57 0.39
CA GLN A 167 0.06 -13.80 -0.61
C GLN A 167 -1.01 -12.75 -0.29
N MET A 168 -1.11 -11.73 -1.15
CA MET A 168 -2.28 -10.88 -1.16
C MET A 168 -3.41 -11.76 -1.67
N ILE A 169 -4.45 -11.89 -0.85
CA ILE A 169 -5.68 -12.65 -1.11
C ILE A 169 -6.24 -12.26 -2.49
#